data_AF-A0A8H8MLQ3-F1
#
_entry.id   AF-A0A8H8MLQ3-F1
#
_cell.length_a   1.000
_cell.length_b   1.000
_cell.length_c   1.000
_cell.angle_alpha   90.00
_cell.angle_beta   90.00
_cell.angle_gamma   90.00
#
_symmetry.space_group_name_H-M   'P 1'
#
loop_
_entity.id
_entity.type
_entity.pdbx_description
1 polymer ?
#
loop_
_entity_poly.entity_id
_entity_poly.type
_entity_poly.pdbx_seq_one_letter_code
_entity_poly.pdbx_strand_id
1 'polypeptide(L)'
;MAMEYVNGVADIAKSERHHPTILIHDRVKVDISLDTHDTVERPAVLPDARTILAQWPGLTLRDFRMALLLNPLVAQYKGSSSSLSTLDTPSLDQLLDIRIKSL
;
A
#
# COMPACT_ATOMS: atom_id res chain seq x y z
N MET A 1 8.51 -10.59 -14.77
CA MET A 1 8.88 -11.51 -13.65
C MET A 1 8.50 -10.88 -12.31
N ALA A 2 8.29 -11.68 -11.24
CA ALA A 2 7.94 -11.17 -9.91
C ALA A 2 8.95 -10.16 -9.34
N MET A 3 10.25 -10.37 -9.54
CA MET A 3 11.30 -9.45 -9.05
C MET A 3 11.28 -8.09 -9.74
N GLU A 4 10.92 -8.03 -11.02
CA GLU A 4 10.79 -6.77 -11.75
C GLU A 4 9.60 -5.95 -11.24
N TYR A 5 8.48 -6.64 -10.93
CA TYR A 5 7.33 -6.02 -10.27
C TYR A 5 7.74 -5.46 -8.90
N VAL A 6 8.41 -6.26 -8.06
CA VAL A 6 8.90 -5.83 -6.74
C VAL A 6 9.84 -4.62 -6.83
N ASN A 7 10.74 -4.59 -7.80
CA ASN A 7 11.62 -3.43 -8.02
C ASN A 7 10.82 -2.16 -8.36
N GLY A 8 9.80 -2.28 -9.23
CA GLY A 8 8.90 -1.16 -9.52
C GLY A 8 8.12 -0.67 -8.30
N VAL A 9 7.68 -1.60 -7.43
CA VAL A 9 7.06 -1.24 -6.14
C VAL A 9 8.06 -0.48 -5.25
N ALA A 10 9.32 -0.94 -5.19
CA ALA A 10 10.36 -0.32 -4.37
C ALA A 10 10.70 1.11 -4.83
N ASP A 11 10.73 1.37 -6.15
CA ASP A 11 10.97 2.71 -6.68
C ASP A 11 9.85 3.68 -6.29
N ILE A 12 8.58 3.24 -6.38
CA ILE A 12 7.41 4.03 -5.94
C ILE A 12 7.44 4.25 -4.43
N ALA A 13 7.76 3.22 -3.65
CA ALA A 13 7.88 3.31 -2.20
C ALA A 13 8.91 4.38 -1.79
N LYS A 14 10.05 4.40 -2.48
CA LYS A 14 11.12 5.37 -2.26
C LYS A 14 10.69 6.80 -2.60
N SER A 15 9.99 7.02 -3.71
CA SER A 15 9.50 8.36 -4.07
C SER A 15 8.43 8.87 -3.09
N GLU A 16 7.57 7.99 -2.60
CA GLU A 16 6.49 8.33 -1.67
C GLU A 16 6.94 8.35 -0.19
N ARG A 17 8.19 7.95 0.07
CA ARG A 17 8.75 7.73 1.41
C ARG A 17 7.81 6.89 2.29
N HIS A 18 7.14 5.91 1.68
CA HIS A 18 6.11 5.07 2.28
C HIS A 18 6.34 3.64 1.80
N HIS A 19 6.58 2.72 2.73
CA HIS A 19 7.05 1.37 2.38
C HIS A 19 5.96 0.35 2.65
N PRO A 20 5.59 -0.49 1.66
CA PRO A 20 4.64 -1.57 1.85
C PRO A 20 5.34 -2.77 2.51
N THR A 21 4.53 -3.65 3.09
CA THR A 21 4.98 -5.01 3.36
C THR A 21 4.86 -5.84 2.08
N ILE A 22 5.96 -6.47 1.65
CA ILE A 22 6.03 -7.29 0.44
C ILE A 22 6.27 -8.76 0.84
N LEU A 23 5.37 -9.66 0.44
CA LEU A 23 5.55 -11.11 0.60
C LEU A 23 5.68 -11.75 -0.78
N ILE A 24 6.83 -12.36 -1.04
CA ILE A 24 7.11 -13.11 -2.27
C ILE A 24 6.88 -14.59 -1.97
N HIS A 25 5.81 -15.17 -2.51
CA HIS A 25 5.50 -16.60 -2.31
C HIS A 25 6.31 -17.47 -3.27
N ASP A 26 6.38 -17.05 -4.53
CA ASP A 26 7.11 -17.74 -5.57
C ASP A 26 7.45 -16.76 -6.73
N ARG A 27 7.91 -17.33 -7.85
CA ARG A 27 8.34 -16.62 -9.07
C ARG A 27 7.22 -15.86 -9.81
N VAL A 28 5.94 -16.10 -9.47
CA VAL A 28 4.76 -15.47 -10.10
C VAL A 28 3.79 -14.83 -9.11
N LYS A 29 3.88 -15.17 -7.81
CA LYS A 29 2.97 -14.69 -6.78
C LYS A 29 3.68 -13.78 -5.76
N VAL A 30 3.21 -12.54 -5.70
CA VAL A 30 3.63 -11.50 -4.75
C VAL A 30 2.39 -10.88 -4.13
N ASP A 31 2.38 -10.77 -2.80
CA ASP A 31 1.35 -10.05 -2.06
C ASP A 31 1.93 -8.73 -1.52
N ILE A 32 1.15 -7.66 -1.62
CA ILE A 32 1.50 -6.32 -1.15
C ILE A 32 0.47 -5.90 -0.10
N SER A 33 0.93 -5.53 1.09
CA SER A 33 0.12 -4.93 2.15
C SER A 33 0.54 -3.49 2.41
N LEU A 34 -0.45 -2.62 2.58
CA LEU A 34 -0.28 -1.19 2.82
C LEU A 34 -0.94 -0.82 4.14
N ASP A 35 -0.12 -0.36 5.07
CA ASP A 35 -0.54 0.14 6.37
C ASP A 35 0.49 1.15 6.89
N THR A 36 -0.01 2.24 7.46
CA THR A 36 0.85 3.26 8.06
C THR A 36 1.13 2.89 9.52
N HIS A 37 2.41 2.73 9.82
CA HIS A 37 2.94 2.49 11.14
C HIS A 37 3.90 3.63 11.48
N ASP A 38 3.65 4.34 12.58
CA ASP A 38 4.52 5.46 13.01
C ASP A 38 5.81 5.00 13.71
N THR A 39 6.01 3.69 13.87
CA THR A 39 7.15 3.13 14.61
C THR A 39 7.76 1.92 13.91
N VAL A 40 9.09 1.80 14.04
CA VAL A 40 9.93 0.71 13.50
C VAL A 40 9.56 -0.68 14.08
N GLU A 41 8.78 -0.75 15.16
CA GLU A 41 8.43 -2.01 15.82
C GLU A 41 6.92 -2.11 16.09
N ARG A 42 6.37 -3.32 15.88
CA ARG A 42 5.08 -3.75 16.46
C ARG A 42 5.16 -3.56 17.97
N PRO A 43 4.17 -2.93 18.63
CA PRO A 43 4.19 -2.84 20.08
C PRO A 43 4.13 -4.26 20.66
N ALA A 44 5.26 -4.76 21.14
CA ALA A 44 5.31 -5.90 22.02
C ALA A 44 4.70 -5.44 23.35
N VAL A 45 3.60 -6.05 23.76
CA VAL A 45 2.99 -5.78 25.07
C VAL A 45 3.95 -6.33 26.13
N LEU A 46 4.86 -5.48 26.62
CA LEU A 46 5.61 -5.76 27.83
C LEU A 46 4.79 -5.29 29.04
N PRO A 47 4.71 -6.07 30.13
CA PRO A 47 3.71 -5.86 31.19
C PRO A 47 3.96 -4.63 32.06
N ASP A 48 5.11 -3.96 31.92
CA ASP A 48 5.51 -2.93 32.88
C ASP A 48 6.38 -1.85 32.21
N ALA A 49 6.17 -0.61 32.67
CA ALA A 49 6.81 0.65 32.26
C ALA A 49 6.34 1.33 30.94
N ARG A 50 5.41 2.29 31.08
CA ARG A 50 5.26 3.53 30.26
C ARG A 50 5.60 3.43 28.76
N THR A 51 5.23 2.34 28.12
CA THR A 51 5.43 2.18 26.68
C THR A 51 4.53 3.19 26.00
N ILE A 52 5.13 4.14 25.27
CA ILE A 52 4.39 4.89 24.25
C ILE A 52 3.84 3.80 23.34
N LEU A 53 2.55 3.48 23.47
CA LEU A 53 1.87 2.60 22.53
C LEU A 53 2.11 3.24 21.18
N ALA A 54 2.93 2.57 20.37
CA ALA A 54 3.11 2.91 18.97
C ALA A 54 1.72 3.16 18.40
N GLN A 55 1.45 4.40 18.00
CA GLN A 55 0.19 4.69 17.35
C GLN A 55 0.29 4.01 15.99
N TRP A 56 -0.56 3.00 15.82
CA TRP A 56 -0.77 2.33 14.55
C TRP A 56 -2.03 2.95 13.99
N PRO A 57 -1.92 4.09 13.26
CA PRO A 57 -3.09 4.73 12.67
C PRO A 57 -3.80 3.79 11.69
N GLY A 58 -3.11 2.74 11.23
CA GLY A 58 -3.65 1.77 10.30
C GLY A 58 -3.69 2.36 8.91
N LEU A 59 -4.84 2.31 8.25
CA LEU A 59 -5.00 2.87 6.91
C LEU A 59 -5.05 4.40 6.96
N THR A 60 -4.15 5.05 6.22
CA THR A 60 -4.12 6.50 6.01
C THR A 60 -4.22 6.85 4.54
N LEU A 61 -4.36 8.14 4.22
CA LEU A 61 -4.34 8.64 2.84
C LEU A 61 -3.04 8.28 2.08
N ARG A 62 -1.93 8.05 2.79
CA ARG A 62 -0.67 7.60 2.16
C ARG A 62 -0.79 6.19 1.61
N ASP A 63 -1.50 5.30 2.33
CA ASP A 63 -1.77 3.94 1.88
C ASP A 63 -2.65 3.94 0.62
N PHE A 64 -3.73 4.73 0.61
CA PHE A 64 -4.59 4.87 -0.57
C PHE A 64 -3.84 5.46 -1.77
N ARG A 65 -3.06 6.52 -1.55
CA ARG A 65 -2.23 7.12 -2.61
C ARG A 65 -1.24 6.12 -3.17
N MET A 66 -0.58 5.35 -2.31
CA MET A 66 0.35 4.32 -2.74
C MET A 66 -0.34 3.24 -3.56
N ALA A 67 -1.52 2.76 -3.13
CA ALA A 67 -2.29 1.78 -3.89
C ALA A 67 -2.61 2.26 -5.32
N LEU A 68 -2.99 3.52 -5.48
CA LEU A 68 -3.26 4.11 -6.80
C LEU A 68 -2.02 4.15 -7.70
N LEU A 69 -0.86 4.45 -7.13
CA LEU A 69 0.40 4.47 -7.87
C LEU A 69 0.85 3.07 -8.28
N LEU A 70 0.51 2.04 -7.47
CA LEU A 70 0.80 0.65 -7.78
C LEU A 70 -0.15 0.03 -8.82
N ASN A 71 -1.38 0.53 -8.97
CA ASN A 71 -2.38 -0.03 -9.89
C ASN A 71 -1.90 -0.15 -11.35
N PRO A 72 -1.28 0.88 -11.97
CA PRO A 72 -0.73 0.76 -13.32
C PRO A 72 0.35 -0.32 -13.42
N LEU A 73 1.19 -0.44 -12.39
CA LEU A 73 2.23 -1.47 -12.32
C LEU A 73 1.59 -2.86 -12.26
N VAL A 74 0.58 -3.06 -11.42
CA VAL A 74 -0.17 -4.34 -11.37
C VAL A 74 -0.79 -4.67 -12.72
N ALA A 75 -1.40 -3.70 -13.40
CA ALA A 75 -2.00 -3.90 -14.72
C ALA A 75 -0.97 -4.34 -15.78
N GLN A 76 0.22 -3.73 -15.76
CA GLN A 76 1.33 -4.09 -16.65
C GLN A 76 1.79 -5.54 -16.46
N TYR A 77 1.96 -5.97 -15.21
CA TYR A 77 2.52 -7.29 -14.89
C TYR A 77 1.48 -8.43 -14.83
N LYS A 78 0.18 -8.11 -14.63
CA LYS A 78 -0.90 -9.10 -14.75
C LYS A 78 -1.32 -9.40 -16.20
N GLY A 79 -0.87 -8.61 -17.17
CA GLY A 79 -1.01 -8.87 -18.61
C GLY A 79 -2.40 -9.33 -19.04
N SER A 80 -3.30 -8.39 -19.35
CA SER A 80 -4.47 -8.60 -20.25
C SER A 80 -5.25 -9.91 -20.10
N SER A 81 -5.44 -10.44 -18.90
CA SER A 81 -6.36 -11.54 -18.65
C SER A 81 -7.61 -10.98 -18.02
N SER A 82 -8.71 -11.07 -18.77
CA SER A 82 -10.03 -10.49 -18.57
C SER A 82 -10.12 -9.01 -18.91
N SER A 83 -11.04 -8.71 -19.83
CA SER A 83 -11.74 -7.46 -19.94
C SER A 83 -12.07 -6.92 -18.54
N LEU A 84 -11.19 -6.08 -17.98
CA LEU A 84 -11.65 -5.08 -17.03
C LEU A 84 -12.51 -4.16 -17.90
N SER A 85 -13.81 -4.46 -17.93
CA SER A 85 -14.83 -3.44 -18.11
C SER A 85 -14.35 -2.23 -17.37
N THR A 86 -14.25 -1.11 -18.10
CA THR A 86 -13.97 0.25 -17.64
C THR A 86 -14.68 0.53 -16.32
N LEU A 87 -14.10 0.06 -15.22
CA LEU A 87 -14.36 0.58 -13.91
C LEU A 87 -13.49 1.83 -13.91
N ASP A 88 -14.16 2.95 -14.17
CA ASP A 88 -13.64 4.30 -14.02
C ASP A 88 -12.83 4.32 -12.73
N THR A 89 -11.52 4.16 -12.88
CA THR A 89 -10.61 4.21 -11.74
C THR A 89 -10.60 5.68 -11.39
N PRO A 90 -11.12 6.07 -10.22
CA PRO A 90 -11.28 7.47 -9.93
C PRO A 90 -9.90 8.14 -10.00
N SER A 91 -9.85 9.29 -10.67
CA SER A 91 -8.62 10.05 -10.79
C SER A 91 -8.11 10.43 -9.40
N LEU A 92 -6.80 10.70 -9.28
CA LEU A 92 -6.22 11.15 -8.01
C LEU A 92 -6.97 12.36 -7.45
N ASP A 93 -7.39 13.28 -8.33
CA ASP A 93 -8.20 14.45 -7.97
C ASP A 93 -9.58 14.06 -7.41
N GLN A 94 -10.24 13.05 -7.99
CA GLN A 94 -11.53 12.53 -7.49
C GLN A 94 -11.42 11.88 -6.12
N LEU A 95 -10.28 11.28 -5.79
CA LEU A 95 -10.04 10.65 -4.49
C LEU A 95 -9.66 11.67 -3.41
N LEU A 96 -9.01 12.76 -3.78
CA LEU A 96 -8.69 13.87 -2.89
C LEU A 96 -9.93 14.69 -2.49
N ASP A 97 -10.97 14.71 -3.32
CA ASP A 97 -12.22 15.45 -3.08
C ASP A 97 -13.25 14.69 -2.22
N ILE A 98 -12.97 13.44 -1.82
CA ILE A 98 -13.82 12.67 -0.91
C ILE A 98 -13.71 13.27 0.50
N ARG A 99 -14.58 14.24 0.80
CA ARG A 99 -14.82 14.68 2.17
C ARG A 99 -15.52 13.54 2.93
N ILE A 100 -14.76 12.80 3.72
CA ILE A 100 -15.33 11.89 4.72
C ILE A 100 -16.14 12.77 5.69
N LYS A 101 -17.47 12.75 5.55
CA LYS A 101 -18.35 13.34 6.56
C LYS A 101 -18.18 12.51 7.82
N SER A 102 -17.55 13.10 8.84
CA SER A 102 -17.57 12.55 10.20
C SER A 102 -19.02 12.53 10.69
N LEU A 103 -19.49 11.34 11.10
CA LEU A 103 -20.71 11.18 11.89
C LEU A 103 -20.50 11.75 13.30
#